data_AF-A0A1F6QTM8-F1
#
_entry.id   AF-A0A1F6QTM8-F1
#
_cell.length_a   1.000
_cell.length_b   1.000
_cell.length_c   1.000
_cell.angle_alpha   90.00
_cell.angle_beta   90.00
_cell.angle_gamma   90.00
#
_symmetry.space_group_name_H-M   'P 1'
#
loop_
_entity.id
_entity.type
_entity.pdbx_description
1 polymer ?
#
loop_
_entity_poly.entity_id
_entity_poly.type
_entity_poly.pdbx_seq_one_letter_code
_entity_poly.pdbx_strand_id
1 'polypeptide(L)'
;MTSNADWKIIGEISASGHKTKILSVLNKPKTPKQISTETNLYLSHVSKGLKDLSDIGLVNCLTPELRKGKLYALTEKGNEIFQTLK
;
A
#
# COMPACT_ATOMS: atom_id res chain seq x y z
N MET A 1 8.42 12.51 14.50
CA MET A 1 7.22 12.98 15.22
C MET A 1 6.07 12.94 14.23
N THR A 2 5.02 12.17 14.50
CA THR A 2 3.83 12.06 13.64
C THR A 2 3.02 13.36 13.68
N SER A 3 2.67 13.89 12.52
CA SER A 3 1.88 15.12 12.38
C SER A 3 0.37 14.85 12.47
N ASN A 4 -0.45 15.89 12.66
CA ASN A 4 -1.92 15.76 12.61
C ASN A 4 -2.43 15.15 11.31
N ALA A 5 -1.73 15.36 10.19
CA ALA A 5 -2.07 14.74 8.91
C ALA A 5 -1.83 13.23 8.91
N ASP A 6 -0.84 12.75 9.65
CA ASP A 6 -0.49 11.34 9.72
C ASP A 6 -1.52 10.55 10.54
N TRP A 7 -2.06 11.13 11.62
CA TRP A 7 -3.16 10.51 12.39
C TRP A 7 -4.45 10.33 11.56
N LYS A 8 -4.75 11.27 10.65
CA LYS A 8 -5.87 11.12 9.72
C LYS A 8 -5.65 9.95 8.77
N ILE A 9 -4.45 9.82 8.23
CA ILE A 9 -4.06 8.70 7.37
C ILE A 9 -4.16 7.38 8.15
N ILE A 10 -3.61 7.32 9.36
CA ILE A 10 -3.67 6.15 10.24
C ILE A 10 -5.13 5.73 10.46
N GLY A 11 -6.02 6.67 10.82
CA GLY A 11 -7.45 6.39 11.00
C GLY A 11 -8.11 5.84 9.73
N GLU A 12 -7.80 6.41 8.56
CA GLU A 12 -8.32 5.95 7.28
C GLU A 12 -7.85 4.51 6.93
N ILE A 13 -6.57 4.21 7.14
CA ILE A 13 -6.02 2.88 6.88
C ILE A 13 -6.58 1.86 7.87
N SER A 14 -6.63 2.19 9.16
CA SER A 14 -7.22 1.33 10.20
C SER A 14 -8.67 0.93 9.90
N ALA A 15 -9.46 1.85 9.35
CA ALA A 15 -10.84 1.58 8.96
C ALA A 15 -10.97 0.72 7.67
N SER A 16 -9.88 0.50 6.94
CA SER A 16 -9.89 -0.18 5.63
C SER A 16 -9.10 -1.50 5.65
N GLY A 17 -9.81 -2.62 5.83
CA GLY A 17 -9.20 -3.95 5.86
C GLY A 17 -8.41 -4.30 4.59
N HIS A 18 -8.79 -3.81 3.41
CA HIS A 18 -8.05 -4.04 2.17
C HIS A 18 -6.72 -3.28 2.14
N LYS A 19 -6.71 -2.00 2.53
CA LYS A 19 -5.49 -1.18 2.53
C LYS A 19 -4.46 -1.71 3.52
N THR A 20 -4.90 -2.06 4.74
CA THR A 20 -4.03 -2.67 5.75
C THR A 20 -3.42 -3.98 5.27
N LYS A 21 -4.22 -4.86 4.63
CA LYS A 21 -3.70 -6.10 4.03
C LYS A 21 -2.66 -5.84 2.95
N ILE A 22 -2.89 -4.89 2.05
CA ILE A 22 -1.95 -4.54 0.97
C ILE A 22 -0.63 -4.03 1.56
N LEU A 23 -0.66 -3.12 2.54
CA LEU A 23 0.55 -2.63 3.20
C LEU A 23 1.29 -3.77 3.91
N SER A 24 0.57 -4.69 4.56
CA SER A 24 1.16 -5.78 5.35
C SER A 24 1.99 -6.77 4.55
N VAL A 25 1.67 -6.95 3.26
CA VAL A 25 2.41 -7.87 2.38
C VAL A 25 3.54 -7.19 1.62
N LEU A 26 3.66 -5.86 1.67
CA LEU A 26 4.69 -5.10 0.95
C LEU A 26 6.02 -4.99 1.72
N ASN A 27 6.48 -6.11 2.28
CA ASN A 27 7.80 -6.21 2.93
C ASN A 27 8.97 -6.19 1.94
N LYS A 28 8.69 -6.35 0.65
CA LYS A 28 9.61 -6.23 -0.49
C LYS A 28 8.82 -5.78 -1.72
N PRO A 29 9.47 -5.32 -2.80
CA PRO A 29 8.78 -4.98 -4.03
C PRO A 29 7.95 -6.16 -4.58
N LYS A 30 6.68 -5.92 -4.89
CA LYS A 30 5.75 -6.94 -5.39
C LYS A 30 4.89 -6.43 -6.54
N THR A 31 4.49 -7.35 -7.40
CA THR A 31 3.48 -7.08 -8.43
C THR A 31 2.07 -7.07 -7.84
N PRO A 32 1.10 -6.39 -8.48
CA PRO A 32 -0.30 -6.47 -8.10
C PRO A 32 -0.83 -7.91 -8.01
N LYS A 33 -0.31 -8.81 -8.86
CA LYS A 33 -0.71 -10.23 -8.84
C LYS A 33 -0.19 -10.95 -7.60
N GLN A 34 1.07 -10.73 -7.21
CA GLN A 34 1.63 -11.30 -5.97
C GLN A 34 0.86 -10.80 -4.74
N ILE A 35 0.57 -9.48 -4.67
CA ILE A 35 -0.21 -8.88 -3.58
C ILE A 35 -1.61 -9.51 -3.53
N SER A 36 -2.29 -9.65 -4.67
CA SER A 36 -3.61 -10.30 -4.78
C SER A 36 -3.58 -11.73 -4.25
N THR A 37 -2.58 -12.52 -4.62
CA THR A 37 -2.43 -13.90 -4.15
C THR A 37 -2.19 -13.96 -2.64
N GLU A 38 -1.27 -13.16 -2.10
CA GLU A 38 -0.91 -13.21 -0.68
C GLU A 38 -2.01 -12.64 0.25
N THR A 39 -2.75 -11.64 -0.21
CA THR A 39 -3.85 -11.02 0.56
C THR A 39 -5.20 -11.70 0.38
N ASN A 40 -5.29 -12.64 -0.57
CA ASN A 40 -6.53 -13.22 -1.09
C ASN A 40 -7.57 -12.17 -1.52
N LEU A 41 -7.10 -11.04 -2.06
CA LEU A 41 -7.94 -9.98 -2.59
C LEU A 41 -8.06 -10.10 -4.10
N TYR A 42 -9.22 -9.72 -4.65
CA TYR A 42 -9.37 -9.55 -6.09
C TYR A 42 -8.36 -8.54 -6.64
N LEU A 43 -7.81 -8.82 -7.82
CA LEU A 43 -6.82 -7.96 -8.47
C LEU A 43 -7.33 -6.52 -8.68
N SER A 44 -8.64 -6.34 -8.89
CA SER A 44 -9.30 -5.04 -8.97
C SER A 44 -9.21 -4.25 -7.65
N HIS A 45 -9.46 -4.91 -6.51
CA HIS A 45 -9.31 -4.31 -5.18
C HIS A 45 -7.85 -3.96 -4.89
N VAL A 46 -6.92 -4.82 -5.27
CA VAL A 46 -5.48 -4.52 -5.14
C VAL A 46 -5.10 -3.31 -5.98
N SER A 47 -5.54 -3.25 -7.24
CA SER A 47 -5.21 -2.13 -8.13
C SER A 47 -5.78 -0.81 -7.63
N LYS A 48 -7.04 -0.82 -7.13
CA LYS A 48 -7.65 0.35 -6.50
C LYS A 48 -6.92 0.76 -5.22
N GLY A 49 -6.62 -0.21 -4.35
CA GLY A 49 -5.91 0.05 -3.10
C GLY A 49 -4.51 0.60 -3.32
N LEU A 50 -3.75 0.05 -4.28
CA LEU A 50 -2.44 0.58 -4.66
C LEU A 50 -2.52 2.01 -5.20
N LYS A 51 -3.53 2.30 -6.03
CA LYS A 51 -3.75 3.68 -6.50
C LYS A 51 -4.03 4.61 -5.33
N ASP A 52 -4.98 4.25 -4.46
CA ASP A 52 -5.36 5.10 -3.32
C ASP A 52 -4.19 5.34 -2.37
N LEU A 53 -3.44 4.28 -2.06
CA LEU A 53 -2.26 4.36 -1.20
C LEU A 53 -1.13 5.16 -1.86
N SER A 54 -1.02 5.13 -3.19
CA SER A 54 -0.04 5.93 -3.93
C SER A 54 -0.43 7.41 -3.96
N ASP A 55 -1.72 7.72 -4.14
CA ASP A 55 -2.27 9.07 -4.13
C ASP A 55 -2.01 9.79 -2.79
N ILE A 56 -1.96 9.05 -1.67
CA ILE A 56 -1.59 9.57 -0.34
C ILE A 56 -0.11 9.34 0.05
N GLY A 57 0.71 8.86 -0.90
CA GLY A 57 2.16 8.76 -0.75
C GLY A 57 2.67 7.61 0.14
N LEU A 58 1.87 6.58 0.41
CA LEU A 58 2.29 5.42 1.22
C LEU A 58 2.97 4.30 0.40
N VAL A 59 2.71 4.24 -0.91
CA VAL A 59 3.35 3.28 -1.83
C VAL A 59 3.75 3.98 -3.13
N ASN A 60 4.76 3.43 -3.80
CA ASN A 60 5.19 3.88 -5.13
C ASN A 60 5.27 2.71 -6.11
N CYS A 61 5.06 3.01 -7.40
CA CYS A 61 5.37 2.10 -8.50
C CYS A 61 6.82 2.31 -8.89
N LEU A 62 7.65 1.27 -8.77
CA LEU A 62 9.08 1.32 -9.10
C LEU A 62 9.35 1.19 -10.60
N THR A 63 8.37 0.69 -11.36
CA THR A 63 8.46 0.47 -12.82
C THR A 63 7.24 1.07 -13.54
N PRO A 64 6.99 2.39 -13.42
CA PRO A 64 5.80 3.04 -13.96
C PRO A 64 5.65 2.93 -15.49
N GLU A 65 6.76 2.84 -16.21
CA GLU A 65 6.86 2.70 -17.67
C GLU A 65 6.38 1.34 -18.18
N LEU A 66 6.38 0.32 -17.33
CA LEU A 66 5.96 -1.02 -17.73
C LEU A 66 4.44 -1.15 -17.75
N ARG A 67 3.90 -1.67 -18.85
CA ARG A 67 2.46 -2.02 -18.94
C ARG A 67 2.12 -3.26 -18.10
N LYS A 68 3.01 -4.25 -18.06
CA LYS A 68 2.89 -5.51 -17.28
C LYS A 68 4.13 -5.68 -16.42
N GLY A 69 3.99 -6.29 -15.24
CA GLY A 69 5.12 -6.48 -14.32
C GLY A 69 5.45 -5.24 -13.47
N LYS A 70 4.50 -4.32 -13.30
CA LYS A 70 4.64 -3.19 -12.36
C LYS A 70 4.99 -3.70 -10.97
N LEU A 71 6.04 -3.16 -10.38
CA LEU A 71 6.47 -3.46 -9.02
C LEU A 71 6.10 -2.29 -8.11
N TYR A 72 5.53 -2.61 -6.94
CA TYR A 72 5.15 -1.64 -5.92
C TYR A 72 5.92 -1.90 -4.64
N ALA A 73 6.29 -0.85 -3.94
CA ALA A 73 6.93 -0.90 -2.62
C ALA A 73 6.34 0.17 -1.69
N LEU A 74 6.55 0.00 -0.38
CA LEU A 74 6.28 1.04 0.61
C LEU A 74 7.24 2.20 0.41
N THR A 75 6.75 3.43 0.56
CA THR A 75 7.60 4.59 0.78
C THR A 75 8.12 4.58 2.22
N GLU A 76 9.07 5.47 2.55
CA GLU A 76 9.51 5.68 3.93
C GLU A 76 8.32 6.02 4.84
N LYS A 77 7.50 6.99 4.43
CA LYS A 77 6.24 7.33 5.10
C LYS A 77 5.29 6.13 5.23
N GLY A 78 5.15 5.35 4.16
CA GLY A 78 4.35 4.12 4.16
C GLY A 78 4.79 3.13 5.24
N ASN A 79 6.11 2.96 5.41
CA ASN A 79 6.70 2.15 6.46
C ASN A 79 6.39 2.70 7.85
N GLU A 80 6.63 3.99 8.10
CA GLU A 80 6.36 4.62 9.41
C GLU A 80 4.89 4.47 9.84
N ILE A 81 3.96 4.77 8.92
CA ILE A 81 2.52 4.62 9.15
C ILE A 81 2.18 3.16 9.44
N PHE A 82 2.70 2.21 8.65
CA PHE A 82 2.43 0.80 8.84
C PHE A 82 2.98 0.24 10.16
N GLN A 83 4.16 0.70 10.61
CA GLN A 83 4.69 0.31 11.93
C GLN A 83 3.86 0.89 13.07
N THR A 84 3.23 2.05 12.89
CA THR A 84 2.34 2.65 13.90
C THR A 84 1.00 1.90 14.02
N LEU A 85 0.61 1.15 12.97
CA LEU A 85 -0.59 0.32 12.95
C LEU A 85 -0.39 -1.08 13.60
N LYS A 86 0.88 -1.50 13.79
CA LYS A 86 1.24 -2.76 14.43
C LYS A 86 1.20 -2.66 15.95
#